data_AF-A0A0L0CM32-F1
#
_entry.id   AF-A0A0L0CM32-F1
#
_cell.length_a   1.000
_cell.length_b   1.000
_cell.length_c   1.000
_cell.angle_alpha   90.00
_cell.angle_beta   90.00
_cell.angle_gamma   90.00
#
_symmetry.space_group_name_H-M   'P 1'
#
loop_
_entity.id
_entity.type
_entity.pdbx_description
1 polymer ?
#
loop_
_entity_poly.entity_id
_entity_poly.type
_entity_poly.pdbx_seq_one_letter_code
_entity_poly.pdbx_strand_id
1 'polypeptide(L)'
;MLLRLGLRGTWHKQIRDSTLQLGQTTNRTLLHHVGLNSTNTQTSLSHRLVLRSIRSSARSKNSSRPALQPFEPPSGSVPSGNVFKALVFTGAFSLGSFLGATVLEYENTRNMMLEKARQAKLGWLRKKSNHEDSWENIKRDIRRLWDQLAPGEKVFVPICAFNVLVFGLWRIPSLRGTMMKYFCSNPAARTVCWPMFLSTFSHYSAFHLFANMYVLHSFSNAAILSLGKEQFLAVYLSAGVIASLSSVLYKALTLQAGLSLGASGAIMAVLAYVCAQYPDTQLSILFLPMVTFSAGSAIKVIMGIDLAGCIMGWKFFDHAAHLGGAIFGLFWAFYGMDLWQKRVPFLTMYHDWRKTK
;
A
#
# COMPACT_ATOMS: atom_id res chain seq x y z
N MET A 1 19.78 3.07 -7.91
CA MET A 1 20.06 1.62 -8.00
C MET A 1 18.79 0.95 -8.50
N LEU A 2 18.62 0.94 -9.83
CA LEU A 2 17.39 0.57 -10.56
C LEU A 2 17.70 -0.60 -11.49
N LEU A 3 16.85 -1.62 -11.51
CA LEU A 3 16.87 -2.70 -12.49
C LEU A 3 16.64 -2.11 -13.89
N ARG A 4 17.70 -2.01 -14.71
CA ARG A 4 17.60 -1.77 -16.15
C ARG A 4 17.32 -3.10 -16.84
N LEU A 5 16.25 -3.13 -17.62
CA LEU A 5 16.00 -4.16 -18.64
C LEU A 5 17.22 -4.25 -19.57
N GLY A 6 17.66 -5.48 -19.82
CA GLY A 6 18.93 -5.80 -20.45
C GLY A 6 18.98 -5.45 -21.93
N LEU A 7 19.74 -4.41 -22.24
CA LEU A 7 20.42 -4.23 -23.53
C LEU A 7 21.84 -3.75 -23.21
N ARG A 8 22.82 -4.66 -23.18
CA ARG A 8 24.24 -4.32 -23.11
C ARG A 8 25.05 -5.21 -24.04
N GLY A 9 25.43 -4.64 -25.18
CA GLY A 9 26.71 -4.93 -25.82
C GLY A 9 27.82 -4.13 -25.11
N THR A 10 28.88 -4.86 -24.74
CA THR A 10 30.29 -4.46 -24.58
C THR A 10 30.60 -3.11 -23.94
N TRP A 11 31.21 -3.10 -22.74
CA TRP A 11 32.39 -2.30 -22.35
C TRP A 11 32.80 -2.72 -20.92
N HIS A 12 33.95 -3.40 -20.82
CA HIS A 12 34.53 -3.94 -19.58
C HIS A 12 35.95 -3.42 -19.47
N LYS A 13 36.21 -2.43 -18.61
CA LYS A 13 37.48 -2.25 -17.88
C LYS A 13 37.40 -1.01 -16.99
N GLN A 14 38.05 -1.11 -15.84
CA GLN A 14 38.45 -0.02 -14.94
C GLN A 14 37.45 0.35 -13.84
N ILE A 15 37.68 -0.23 -12.65
CA ILE A 15 37.66 0.33 -11.28
C ILE A 15 37.70 -0.88 -10.33
N ARG A 16 38.87 -1.51 -10.26
CA ARG A 16 39.40 -2.19 -9.07
C ARG A 16 40.59 -1.32 -8.71
N ASP A 17 40.55 -0.68 -7.54
CA ASP A 17 41.66 -0.02 -6.82
C ASP A 17 41.11 1.18 -6.05
N SER A 18 40.57 0.95 -4.84
CA SER A 18 40.46 1.93 -3.74
C SER A 18 39.81 1.27 -2.50
N THR A 19 40.38 0.15 -2.05
CA THR A 19 40.09 -0.43 -0.74
C THR A 19 41.40 -0.94 -0.21
N LEU A 20 42.17 -0.07 0.45
CA LEU A 20 43.30 -0.38 1.34
C LEU A 20 43.98 0.96 1.68
N GLN A 21 43.52 1.62 2.74
CA GLN A 21 44.33 2.46 3.65
C GLN A 21 43.36 3.15 4.61
N LEU A 22 43.27 2.65 5.83
CA LEU A 22 43.34 3.43 7.08
C LEU A 22 43.14 2.47 8.25
N GLY A 23 44.27 1.96 8.74
CA GLY A 23 44.39 1.33 10.04
C GLY A 23 44.97 2.32 11.06
N GLN A 24 44.49 2.17 12.29
CA GLN A 24 45.21 2.35 13.56
C GLN A 24 45.69 3.75 13.99
N THR A 25 45.16 4.18 15.15
CA THR A 25 45.89 4.84 16.29
C THR A 25 44.86 5.11 17.42
N THR A 26 44.81 4.28 18.47
CA THR A 26 45.39 4.43 19.84
C THR A 26 44.52 5.13 20.91
N ASN A 27 43.90 4.31 21.79
CA ASN A 27 44.05 4.20 23.27
C ASN A 27 44.27 5.45 24.17
N ARG A 28 43.41 5.67 25.20
CA ARG A 28 43.64 5.40 26.66
C ARG A 28 42.69 6.15 27.64
N THR A 29 42.07 5.37 28.55
CA THR A 29 41.92 5.49 30.03
C THR A 29 41.35 6.75 30.73
N LEU A 30 40.34 6.56 31.60
CA LEU A 30 40.40 6.86 33.06
C LEU A 30 39.13 6.43 33.83
N LEU A 31 39.33 5.54 34.81
CA LEU A 31 38.46 5.20 35.94
C LEU A 31 39.24 5.58 37.21
N HIS A 32 38.62 6.20 38.21
CA HIS A 32 39.10 6.13 39.60
C HIS A 32 37.99 6.36 40.63
N HIS A 33 38.09 5.55 41.70
CA HIS A 33 37.29 5.41 42.93
C HIS A 33 37.34 6.59 43.90
N VAL A 34 36.38 6.65 44.85
CA VAL A 34 36.47 6.79 46.35
C VAL A 34 35.00 6.96 46.84
N GLY A 35 34.43 6.42 47.93
CA GLY A 35 34.89 5.83 49.20
C GLY A 35 34.04 6.44 50.34
N LEU A 36 33.39 5.61 51.16
CA LEU A 36 32.42 5.93 52.23
C LEU A 36 33.03 6.62 53.47
N ASN A 37 32.26 7.47 54.20
CA ASN A 37 32.04 7.29 55.65
C ASN A 37 30.98 8.22 56.31
N SER A 38 30.21 7.58 57.20
CA SER A 38 29.38 7.98 58.36
C SER A 38 29.35 9.42 58.89
N THR A 39 28.15 9.92 59.25
CA THR A 39 27.81 10.39 60.62
C THR A 39 26.30 10.59 60.82
N ASN A 40 25.92 10.63 62.10
CA ASN A 40 24.64 10.24 62.69
C ASN A 40 23.73 11.46 63.00
N THR A 41 22.46 11.19 63.32
CA THR A 41 21.51 11.94 64.19
C THR A 41 20.27 12.65 63.59
N GLN A 42 19.12 12.14 64.08
CA GLN A 42 17.92 12.84 64.55
C GLN A 42 17.28 13.93 63.68
N THR A 43 16.19 13.58 63.00
CA THR A 43 14.94 14.37 62.94
C THR A 43 13.83 13.51 62.33
N SER A 44 13.33 12.57 63.13
CA SER A 44 12.09 11.85 62.84
C SER A 44 10.98 12.50 63.66
N LEU A 45 9.90 12.98 63.02
CA LEU A 45 8.50 12.76 63.44
C LEU A 45 7.44 13.60 62.70
N SER A 46 7.79 14.47 61.74
CA SER A 46 6.77 15.29 61.04
C SER A 46 6.46 14.86 59.60
N HIS A 47 7.28 13.99 58.98
CA HIS A 47 7.09 13.52 57.60
C HIS A 47 6.39 12.16 57.45
N ARG A 48 6.03 11.49 58.55
CA ARG A 48 5.44 10.12 58.52
C ARG A 48 3.91 10.07 58.40
N LEU A 49 3.20 11.20 58.54
CA LEU A 49 1.73 11.23 58.43
C LEU A 49 1.24 11.57 57.01
N VAL A 50 2.03 12.30 56.21
CA VAL A 50 1.66 12.62 54.81
C VAL A 50 1.93 11.46 53.86
N LEU A 51 2.91 10.59 54.15
CA LEU A 51 3.23 9.41 53.33
C LEU A 51 2.33 8.19 53.59
N ARG A 52 1.44 8.23 54.59
CA ARG A 52 0.48 7.13 54.86
C ARG A 52 -0.86 7.31 54.12
N SER A 53 -1.23 8.54 53.77
CA SER A 53 -2.41 8.82 52.92
C SER A 53 -2.14 8.52 51.43
N ILE A 54 -0.89 8.66 50.98
CA ILE A 54 -0.51 8.38 49.58
C ILE A 54 -0.26 6.87 49.35
N ARG A 55 0.01 6.09 50.42
CA ARG A 55 0.20 4.63 50.34
C ARG A 55 -1.07 3.79 50.47
N SER A 56 -2.18 4.34 50.95
CA SER A 56 -3.48 3.64 50.97
C SER A 56 -4.26 3.76 49.65
N SER A 57 -4.06 4.84 48.87
CA SER A 57 -4.59 4.94 47.49
C SER A 57 -3.79 4.15 46.45
N ALA A 58 -2.58 3.70 46.78
CA ALA A 58 -1.72 2.92 45.89
C ALA A 58 -1.87 1.39 46.03
N ARG A 59 -2.78 0.89 46.89
CA ARG A 59 -2.94 -0.55 47.18
C ARG A 59 -4.34 -1.11 46.87
N SER A 60 -5.05 -0.53 45.90
CA SER A 60 -6.29 -1.09 45.35
C SER A 60 -6.39 -0.96 43.82
N LYS A 61 -5.29 -1.28 43.12
CA LYS A 61 -5.33 -1.64 41.69
C LYS A 61 -4.41 -2.83 41.41
N ASN A 62 -4.64 -3.92 42.13
CA ASN A 62 -4.30 -5.26 41.62
C ASN A 62 -5.42 -5.67 40.65
N SER A 63 -5.54 -4.95 39.53
CA SER A 63 -6.05 -5.59 38.32
C SER A 63 -4.84 -6.24 37.69
N SER A 64 -4.76 -7.56 37.78
CA SER A 64 -4.03 -8.35 36.80
C SER A 64 -4.26 -7.69 35.44
N ARG A 65 -3.22 -7.08 34.84
CA ARG A 65 -3.27 -6.81 33.40
C ARG A 65 -3.62 -8.16 32.79
N PRO A 66 -4.78 -8.33 32.13
CA PRO A 66 -4.97 -9.56 31.41
C PRO A 66 -3.77 -9.66 30.48
N ALA A 67 -3.01 -10.76 30.59
CA ALA A 67 -2.07 -11.12 29.53
C ALA A 67 -2.81 -10.88 28.22
N LEU A 68 -2.17 -10.18 27.27
CA LEU A 68 -2.74 -9.96 25.94
C LEU A 68 -3.21 -11.33 25.44
N GLN A 69 -4.51 -11.58 25.56
CA GLN A 69 -5.09 -12.80 25.01
C GLN A 69 -4.76 -12.71 23.52
N PRO A 70 -4.20 -13.78 22.92
CA PRO A 70 -4.21 -13.88 21.47
C PRO A 70 -5.62 -13.54 21.02
N PHE A 71 -5.76 -12.53 20.16
CA PHE A 71 -7.06 -12.16 19.63
C PHE A 71 -7.64 -13.40 18.93
N GLU A 72 -8.61 -14.05 19.57
CA GLU A 72 -9.41 -15.06 18.90
C GLU A 72 -10.26 -14.32 17.87
N PRO A 73 -10.03 -14.52 16.56
CA PRO A 73 -10.93 -13.96 15.56
C PRO A 73 -12.33 -14.47 15.89
N PRO A 74 -13.38 -13.63 15.83
CA PRO A 74 -14.73 -14.07 16.13
C PRO A 74 -15.04 -15.31 15.29
N SER A 75 -15.11 -16.45 15.98
CA SER A 75 -15.48 -17.75 15.47
C SER A 75 -16.99 -17.72 15.25
N GLY A 76 -17.40 -17.05 14.18
CA GLY A 76 -18.80 -16.91 13.81
C GLY A 76 -18.96 -17.20 12.32
N SER A 77 -20.03 -17.91 11.97
CA SER A 77 -20.51 -18.00 10.59
C SER A 77 -20.69 -16.59 10.03
N VAL A 78 -20.32 -16.38 8.77
CA VAL A 78 -20.46 -15.06 8.13
C VAL A 78 -21.96 -14.74 8.02
N PRO A 79 -22.45 -13.63 8.61
CA PRO A 79 -23.86 -13.29 8.51
C PRO A 79 -24.26 -13.07 7.04
N SER A 80 -25.38 -13.64 6.60
CA SER A 80 -25.87 -13.48 5.22
C SER A 80 -26.07 -12.00 4.84
N GLY A 81 -26.56 -11.19 5.79
CA GLY A 81 -26.69 -9.74 5.60
C GLY A 81 -25.35 -9.02 5.40
N ASN A 82 -24.23 -9.56 5.88
CA ASN A 82 -22.90 -9.00 5.66
C ASN A 82 -22.41 -9.30 4.24
N VAL A 83 -22.71 -10.47 3.69
CA VAL A 83 -22.41 -10.81 2.29
C VAL A 83 -23.16 -9.86 1.35
N PHE A 84 -24.45 -9.62 1.61
CA PHE A 84 -25.24 -8.68 0.82
C PHE A 84 -24.67 -7.24 0.88
N LYS A 85 -24.31 -6.76 2.07
CA LYS A 85 -23.64 -5.44 2.23
C LYS A 85 -22.33 -5.36 1.46
N ALA A 86 -21.53 -6.43 1.50
CA ALA A 86 -20.27 -6.51 0.76
C ALA A 86 -20.51 -6.41 -0.76
N LEU A 87 -21.49 -7.15 -1.29
CA LEU A 87 -21.87 -7.12 -2.71
C LEU A 87 -22.29 -5.71 -3.15
N VAL A 88 -23.22 -5.09 -2.44
CA VAL A 88 -23.71 -3.73 -2.74
C VAL A 88 -22.57 -2.72 -2.66
N PHE A 89 -21.73 -2.81 -1.61
CA PHE A 89 -20.58 -1.93 -1.46
C PHE A 89 -19.59 -2.08 -2.61
N THR A 90 -19.24 -3.30 -3.01
CA THR A 90 -18.31 -3.53 -4.13
C THR A 90 -18.85 -2.94 -5.43
N GLY A 91 -20.13 -3.13 -5.74
CA GLY A 91 -20.74 -2.55 -6.93
C GLY A 91 -20.72 -1.02 -6.92
N ALA A 92 -21.19 -0.42 -5.82
CA ALA A 92 -21.24 1.04 -5.67
C ALA A 92 -19.84 1.67 -5.66
N PHE A 93 -18.89 1.06 -4.95
CA PHE A 93 -17.51 1.54 -4.86
C PHE A 93 -16.79 1.47 -6.21
N SER A 94 -16.95 0.36 -6.95
CA SER A 94 -16.34 0.20 -8.27
C SER A 94 -16.92 1.21 -9.25
N LEU A 95 -18.26 1.37 -9.31
CA LEU A 95 -18.90 2.38 -10.15
C LEU A 95 -18.42 3.79 -9.80
N GLY A 96 -18.39 4.14 -8.51
CA GLY A 96 -17.87 5.42 -8.03
C GLY A 96 -16.40 5.65 -8.40
N SER A 97 -15.57 4.59 -8.36
CA SER A 97 -14.16 4.64 -8.75
C SER A 97 -14.00 4.96 -10.24
N PHE A 98 -14.78 4.34 -11.12
CA PHE A 98 -14.73 4.61 -12.56
C PHE A 98 -15.30 5.97 -12.94
N LEU A 99 -16.40 6.41 -12.31
CA LEU A 99 -16.94 7.76 -12.51
C LEU A 99 -15.96 8.82 -12.01
N GLY A 100 -15.37 8.61 -10.83
CA GLY A 100 -14.35 9.49 -10.26
C GLY A 100 -13.11 9.58 -11.15
N ALA A 101 -12.63 8.45 -11.67
CA ALA A 101 -11.51 8.44 -12.63
C ALA A 101 -11.84 9.20 -13.92
N THR A 102 -13.07 9.08 -14.42
CA THR A 102 -13.52 9.84 -15.60
C THR A 102 -13.47 11.35 -15.35
N VAL A 103 -13.93 11.80 -14.18
CA VAL A 103 -13.85 13.21 -13.77
C VAL A 103 -12.40 13.67 -13.60
N LEU A 104 -11.56 12.85 -12.96
CA LEU A 104 -10.14 13.17 -12.78
C LEU A 104 -9.41 13.28 -14.12
N GLU A 105 -9.70 12.40 -15.07
CA GLU A 105 -9.12 12.42 -16.42
C GLU A 105 -9.50 13.72 -17.15
N TYR A 106 -10.77 14.10 -17.06
CA TYR A 106 -11.28 15.36 -17.59
C TYR A 106 -10.56 16.57 -17.00
N GLU A 107 -10.53 16.69 -15.67
CA GLU A 107 -9.96 17.86 -15.00
C GLU A 107 -8.44 17.94 -15.21
N ASN A 108 -7.74 16.80 -15.24
CA ASN A 108 -6.32 16.76 -15.55
C ASN A 108 -6.04 17.25 -16.98
N THR A 109 -6.84 16.79 -17.95
CA THR A 109 -6.70 17.21 -19.35
C THR A 109 -7.00 18.69 -19.53
N ARG A 110 -8.09 19.17 -18.91
CA ARG A 110 -8.47 20.58 -18.92
C ARG A 110 -7.40 21.47 -18.29
N ASN A 111 -6.88 21.12 -17.12
CA ASN A 111 -5.84 21.89 -16.44
C ASN A 111 -4.56 21.95 -17.28
N MET A 112 -4.15 20.84 -17.90
CA MET A 112 -3.02 20.82 -18.83
C MET A 112 -3.22 21.77 -20.02
N MET A 113 -4.42 21.78 -20.63
CA MET A 113 -4.73 22.68 -21.74
C MET A 113 -4.70 24.15 -21.29
N LEU A 114 -5.28 24.47 -20.13
CA LEU A 114 -5.27 25.82 -19.57
C LEU A 114 -3.85 26.30 -19.22
N GLU A 115 -3.02 25.43 -18.67
CA GLU A 115 -1.61 25.76 -18.39
C GLU A 115 -0.83 26.05 -19.67
N LYS A 116 -0.98 25.23 -20.72
CA LYS A 116 -0.35 25.47 -22.02
C LYS A 116 -0.84 26.77 -22.65
N ALA A 117 -2.15 27.06 -22.59
CA ALA A 117 -2.71 28.31 -23.09
C ALA A 117 -2.21 29.54 -22.31
N ARG A 118 -2.12 29.45 -20.97
CA ARG A 118 -1.53 30.49 -20.13
C ARG A 118 -0.05 30.69 -20.44
N GLN A 119 0.73 29.62 -20.59
CA GLN A 119 2.15 29.71 -20.95
C GLN A 119 2.34 30.36 -22.32
N ALA A 120 1.50 30.04 -23.30
CA ALA A 120 1.52 30.70 -24.61
C ALA A 120 1.19 32.20 -24.51
N LYS A 121 0.25 32.59 -23.63
CA LYS A 121 -0.17 33.99 -23.43
C LYS A 121 0.79 34.81 -22.57
N LEU A 122 1.39 34.22 -21.54
CA LEU A 122 2.19 34.88 -20.51
C LEU A 122 3.70 34.59 -20.62
N GLY A 123 4.14 33.86 -21.66
CA GLY A 123 5.54 33.51 -21.88
C GLY A 123 6.49 34.71 -21.96
N TRP A 124 5.96 35.90 -22.29
CA TRP A 124 6.74 37.14 -22.37
C TRP A 124 6.86 37.91 -21.03
N LEU A 125 6.01 37.67 -20.03
CA LEU A 125 5.93 38.50 -18.80
C LEU A 125 6.57 37.87 -17.56
N ARG A 126 7.43 36.87 -17.71
CA ARG A 126 8.03 36.19 -16.54
C ARG A 126 9.19 36.99 -15.93
N LYS A 127 8.88 38.01 -15.14
CA LYS A 127 9.84 38.68 -14.25
C LYS A 127 10.16 37.75 -13.08
N LYS A 128 11.41 37.29 -13.02
CA LYS A 128 11.93 36.37 -12.00
C LYS A 128 12.31 37.18 -10.76
N SER A 129 11.53 37.10 -9.68
CA SER A 129 12.00 37.60 -8.38
C SER A 129 12.84 36.52 -7.71
N ASN A 130 14.13 36.79 -7.54
CA ASN A 130 15.03 35.96 -6.76
C ASN A 130 14.92 36.37 -5.29
N HIS A 131 14.05 35.70 -4.54
CA HIS A 131 14.25 35.54 -3.10
C HIS A 131 14.34 34.03 -2.86
N GLU A 132 15.55 33.56 -2.58
CA GLU A 132 15.90 32.14 -2.62
C GLU A 132 15.89 31.57 -1.20
N ASP A 133 14.72 31.10 -0.77
CA ASP A 133 14.53 30.49 0.54
C ASP A 133 14.87 28.99 0.48
N SER A 134 15.44 28.42 1.56
CA SER A 134 15.79 26.99 1.67
C SER A 134 14.64 26.04 1.29
N TRP A 135 13.41 26.44 1.61
CA TRP A 135 12.19 25.70 1.25
C TRP A 135 11.92 25.66 -0.26
N GLU A 136 12.25 26.72 -1.00
CA GLU A 136 12.11 26.74 -2.46
C GLU A 136 13.13 25.84 -3.15
N ASN A 137 14.33 25.68 -2.58
CA ASN A 137 15.31 24.70 -3.03
C ASN A 137 14.78 23.27 -2.85
N ILE A 138 14.25 22.94 -1.68
CA ILE A 138 13.65 21.63 -1.40
C ILE A 138 12.50 21.33 -2.37
N LYS A 139 11.59 22.29 -2.58
CA LYS A 139 10.49 22.12 -3.55
C LYS A 139 10.99 21.92 -4.97
N ARG A 140 12.05 22.63 -5.38
CA ARG A 140 12.66 22.49 -6.72
C ARG A 140 13.27 21.10 -6.89
N ASP A 141 13.93 20.57 -5.87
CA ASP A 141 14.52 19.24 -5.90
C ASP A 141 13.45 18.15 -5.95
N ILE A 142 12.38 18.27 -5.14
CA ILE A 142 11.24 17.34 -5.19
C ILE A 142 10.59 17.36 -6.57
N ARG A 143 10.36 18.54 -7.15
CA ARG A 143 9.81 18.67 -8.51
C ARG A 143 10.72 18.03 -9.55
N ARG A 144 12.04 18.27 -9.47
CA ARG A 144 13.01 17.66 -10.36
C ARG A 144 13.00 16.13 -10.27
N LEU A 145 12.96 15.58 -9.06
CA LEU A 145 12.85 14.13 -8.85
C LEU A 145 11.54 13.59 -9.42
N TRP A 146 10.42 14.27 -9.16
CA TRP A 146 9.12 13.90 -9.68
C TRP A 146 9.07 13.90 -11.20
N ASP A 147 9.66 14.91 -11.84
CA ASP A 147 9.65 15.05 -13.30
C ASP A 147 10.46 13.94 -13.99
N GLN A 148 11.48 13.41 -13.32
CA GLN A 148 12.31 12.29 -13.81
C GLN A 148 11.61 10.93 -13.73
N LEU A 149 10.52 10.81 -12.97
CA LEU A 149 9.80 9.56 -12.81
C LEU A 149 9.07 9.16 -14.10
N ALA A 150 9.12 7.87 -14.43
CA ALA A 150 8.31 7.28 -15.47
C ALA A 150 6.79 7.47 -15.17
N PRO A 151 5.91 7.42 -16.18
CA PRO A 151 4.46 7.52 -15.98
C PRO A 151 3.95 6.51 -14.94
N GLY A 152 4.48 5.28 -14.97
CA GLY A 152 4.16 4.24 -13.99
C GLY A 152 4.55 4.62 -12.56
N GLU A 153 5.75 5.17 -12.40
CA GLU A 153 6.30 5.57 -11.10
C GLU A 153 5.51 6.73 -10.48
N LYS A 154 5.02 7.68 -11.29
CA LYS A 154 4.20 8.81 -10.82
C LYS A 154 2.88 8.38 -10.16
N VAL A 155 2.36 7.21 -10.49
CA VAL A 155 1.17 6.63 -9.84
C VAL A 155 1.57 5.66 -8.72
N PHE A 156 2.62 4.87 -8.94
CA PHE A 156 3.11 3.91 -7.96
C PHE A 156 3.61 4.59 -6.66
N VAL A 157 4.40 5.66 -6.76
CA VAL A 157 5.02 6.31 -5.60
C VAL A 157 3.98 6.77 -4.58
N PRO A 158 2.88 7.46 -4.95
CA PRO A 158 1.80 7.78 -4.02
C PRO A 158 1.16 6.56 -3.35
N ILE A 159 0.89 5.48 -4.11
CA ILE A 159 0.32 4.24 -3.56
C ILE A 159 1.29 3.61 -2.54
N CYS A 160 2.58 3.55 -2.89
CA CYS A 160 3.62 3.02 -2.03
C CYS A 160 3.76 3.86 -0.75
N ALA A 161 3.82 5.18 -0.87
CA ALA A 161 3.89 6.09 0.27
C ALA A 161 2.70 5.92 1.22
N PHE A 162 1.48 5.78 0.68
CA PHE A 162 0.29 5.53 1.49
C PHE A 162 0.34 4.17 2.20
N ASN A 163 0.79 3.12 1.52
CA ASN A 163 0.98 1.80 2.14
C ASN A 163 2.02 1.83 3.27
N VAL A 164 3.14 2.54 3.08
CA VAL A 164 4.17 2.75 4.11
C VAL A 164 3.60 3.53 5.30
N LEU A 165 2.80 4.57 5.05
CA LEU A 165 2.13 5.32 6.10
C LEU A 165 1.19 4.41 6.92
N VAL A 166 0.31 3.66 6.26
CA VAL A 166 -0.61 2.71 6.90
C VAL A 166 0.15 1.65 7.70
N PHE A 167 1.26 1.14 7.16
CA PHE A 167 2.16 0.24 7.89
C PHE A 167 2.79 0.88 9.14
N GLY A 168 3.13 2.17 9.08
CA GLY A 168 3.57 2.95 10.24
C GLY A 168 2.48 3.09 11.30
N LEU A 169 1.22 3.34 10.88
CA LEU A 169 0.08 3.45 11.81
C LEU A 169 -0.16 2.16 12.60
N TRP A 170 0.11 0.98 12.02
CA TRP A 170 0.09 -0.31 12.74
C TRP A 170 1.07 -0.39 13.92
N ARG A 171 2.13 0.43 13.91
CA ARG A 171 3.15 0.44 14.98
C ARG A 171 2.75 1.27 16.18
N ILE A 172 1.71 2.10 16.07
CA ILE A 172 1.22 2.96 17.14
C ILE A 172 0.22 2.17 18.01
N PRO A 173 0.54 1.86 19.28
CA PRO A 173 -0.31 1.00 20.12
C PRO A 173 -1.74 1.52 20.32
N SER A 174 -1.91 2.84 20.42
CA SER A 174 -3.22 3.48 20.59
C SER A 174 -4.12 3.34 19.36
N LEU A 175 -3.56 3.15 18.16
CA LEU A 175 -4.33 3.01 16.92
C LEU A 175 -4.70 1.57 16.60
N ARG A 176 -4.13 0.57 17.30
CA ARG A 176 -4.33 -0.87 16.97
C ARG A 176 -5.79 -1.28 16.87
N GLY A 177 -6.66 -0.80 17.75
CA GLY A 177 -8.10 -1.09 17.69
C GLY A 177 -8.75 -0.57 16.41
N THR A 178 -8.43 0.67 16.02
CA THR A 178 -8.87 1.27 14.76
C THR A 178 -8.33 0.52 13.55
N MET A 179 -7.05 0.14 13.57
CA MET A 179 -6.42 -0.62 12.49
C MET A 179 -7.07 -2.00 12.32
N MET A 180 -7.31 -2.73 13.41
CA MET A 180 -8.02 -4.01 13.35
C MET A 180 -9.46 -3.89 12.86
N LYS A 181 -10.15 -2.80 13.20
CA LYS A 181 -11.55 -2.59 12.81
C LYS A 181 -11.72 -2.14 11.37
N TYR A 182 -10.82 -1.28 10.87
CA TYR A 182 -10.97 -0.62 9.57
C TYR A 182 -9.95 -1.05 8.51
N PHE A 183 -8.79 -1.61 8.89
CA PHE A 183 -7.72 -2.00 7.97
C PHE A 183 -7.50 -3.52 7.91
N CYS A 184 -8.37 -4.30 8.54
CA CYS A 184 -8.45 -5.77 8.39
C CYS A 184 -9.86 -6.16 7.99
N SER A 185 -10.01 -6.79 6.82
CA SER A 185 -11.30 -7.32 6.38
C SER A 185 -11.67 -8.54 7.21
N ASN A 186 -12.77 -8.42 7.96
CA ASN A 186 -13.37 -9.48 8.74
C ASN A 186 -14.83 -9.65 8.33
N PRO A 187 -15.20 -10.73 7.61
CA PRO A 187 -16.56 -10.92 7.12
C PRO A 187 -17.60 -11.09 8.27
N ALA A 188 -17.16 -11.54 9.45
CA ALA A 188 -18.03 -11.71 10.62
C ALA A 188 -18.21 -10.41 11.43
N ALA A 189 -17.44 -9.35 11.15
CA ALA A 189 -17.55 -8.09 11.88
C ALA A 189 -18.80 -7.29 11.49
N ARG A 190 -19.23 -6.37 12.37
CA ARG A 190 -20.33 -5.43 12.05
C ARG A 190 -19.95 -4.43 10.95
N THR A 191 -18.67 -4.06 10.88
CA THR A 191 -18.12 -3.14 9.89
C THR A 191 -17.48 -3.96 8.77
N VAL A 192 -18.21 -4.20 7.68
CA VAL A 192 -17.72 -5.02 6.55
C VAL A 192 -17.22 -4.15 5.40
N CYS A 193 -17.95 -3.09 5.04
CA CYS A 193 -17.71 -2.32 3.82
C CYS A 193 -16.35 -1.62 3.78
N TRP A 194 -16.09 -0.70 4.72
CA TRP A 194 -14.83 0.07 4.73
C TRP A 194 -13.57 -0.81 4.82
N PRO A 195 -13.53 -1.87 5.64
CA PRO A 195 -12.41 -2.80 5.63
C PRO A 195 -12.12 -3.44 4.29
N MET A 196 -13.13 -3.73 3.45
CA MET A 196 -12.89 -4.31 2.12
C MET A 196 -12.02 -3.43 1.23
N PHE A 197 -12.07 -2.11 1.43
CA PHE A 197 -11.27 -1.14 0.70
C PHE A 197 -9.94 -0.85 1.41
N LEU A 198 -10.01 -0.47 2.68
CA LEU A 198 -8.84 -0.02 3.44
C LEU A 198 -7.84 -1.16 3.71
N SER A 199 -8.30 -2.42 3.77
CA SER A 199 -7.41 -3.57 3.92
C SER A 199 -6.45 -3.74 2.75
N THR A 200 -6.79 -3.23 1.55
CA THR A 200 -5.88 -3.22 0.38
C THR A 200 -4.59 -2.46 0.65
N PHE A 201 -4.58 -1.52 1.62
CA PHE A 201 -3.39 -0.73 1.96
C PHE A 201 -2.68 -1.19 3.23
N SER A 202 -3.12 -2.30 3.81
CA SER A 202 -2.71 -2.78 5.13
C SER A 202 -1.78 -3.97 5.01
N HIS A 203 -0.70 -4.00 5.81
CA HIS A 203 0.32 -5.05 5.75
C HIS A 203 0.77 -5.45 7.16
N TYR A 204 0.81 -6.75 7.45
CA TYR A 204 1.15 -7.26 8.80
C TYR A 204 2.65 -7.35 9.06
N SER A 205 3.48 -7.48 8.00
CA SER A 205 4.93 -7.60 8.11
C SER A 205 5.66 -6.74 7.08
N ALA A 206 6.92 -6.39 7.37
CA ALA A 206 7.74 -5.59 6.46
C ALA A 206 8.03 -6.35 5.15
N PHE A 207 8.23 -7.67 5.23
CA PHE A 207 8.41 -8.51 4.04
C PHE A 207 7.15 -8.53 3.17
N HIS A 208 5.97 -8.65 3.77
CA HIS A 208 4.70 -8.62 3.02
C HIS A 208 4.52 -7.27 2.30
N LEU A 209 4.80 -6.15 2.97
CA LEU A 209 4.79 -4.82 2.33
C LEU A 209 5.81 -4.73 1.20
N PHE A 210 7.05 -5.15 1.43
CA PHE A 210 8.11 -5.11 0.44
C PHE A 210 7.75 -5.93 -0.80
N ALA A 211 7.30 -7.18 -0.63
CA ALA A 211 6.93 -8.06 -1.73
C ALA A 211 5.79 -7.45 -2.58
N ASN A 212 4.75 -6.93 -1.94
CA ASN A 212 3.64 -6.29 -2.65
C ASN A 212 4.09 -5.04 -3.42
N MET A 213 4.85 -4.15 -2.79
CA MET A 213 5.32 -2.93 -3.46
C MET A 213 6.31 -3.25 -4.57
N TYR A 214 7.14 -4.28 -4.41
CA TYR A 214 8.05 -4.75 -5.45
C TYR A 214 7.30 -5.25 -6.69
N VAL A 215 6.32 -6.15 -6.51
CA VAL A 215 5.52 -6.66 -7.62
C VAL A 215 4.73 -5.52 -8.26
N LEU A 216 4.04 -4.69 -7.48
CA LEU A 216 3.28 -3.56 -8.01
C LEU A 216 4.16 -2.62 -8.84
N HIS A 217 5.35 -2.26 -8.35
CA HIS A 217 6.30 -1.43 -9.09
C HIS A 217 6.73 -2.07 -10.42
N SER A 218 6.95 -3.39 -10.41
CA SER A 218 7.46 -4.12 -11.57
C SER A 218 6.46 -4.15 -12.74
N PHE A 219 5.16 -4.16 -12.44
CA PHE A 219 4.10 -4.21 -13.43
C PHE A 219 3.36 -2.88 -13.65
N SER A 220 3.55 -1.88 -12.77
CA SER A 220 2.82 -0.61 -12.83
C SER A 220 3.05 0.12 -14.14
N ASN A 221 4.29 0.19 -14.62
CA ASN A 221 4.61 0.94 -15.84
C ASN A 221 3.93 0.33 -17.07
N ALA A 222 3.98 -1.00 -17.24
CA ALA A 222 3.29 -1.68 -18.33
C ALA A 222 1.76 -1.48 -18.25
N ALA A 223 1.18 -1.65 -17.06
CA ALA A 223 -0.25 -1.46 -16.85
C ALA A 223 -0.71 -0.01 -17.13
N ILE A 224 0.04 0.98 -16.65
CA ILE A 224 -0.30 2.40 -16.81
C ILE A 224 -0.09 2.90 -18.24
N LEU A 225 0.92 2.38 -18.97
CA LEU A 225 1.08 2.70 -20.38
C LEU A 225 -0.07 2.14 -21.22
N SER A 226 -0.63 0.99 -20.83
CA SER A 226 -1.76 0.38 -21.53
C SER A 226 -3.12 0.98 -21.14
N LEU A 227 -3.34 1.31 -19.87
CA LEU A 227 -4.63 1.81 -19.35
C LEU A 227 -4.71 3.34 -19.27
N GLY A 228 -3.58 4.03 -19.14
CA GLY A 228 -3.56 5.39 -18.60
C GLY A 228 -3.69 5.41 -17.08
N LYS A 229 -3.27 6.52 -16.47
CA LYS A 229 -3.13 6.65 -15.01
C LYS A 229 -4.48 6.63 -14.26
N GLU A 230 -5.51 7.27 -14.80
CA GLU A 230 -6.83 7.35 -14.17
C GLU A 230 -7.57 6.02 -14.24
N GLN A 231 -7.58 5.37 -15.40
CA GLN A 231 -8.18 4.05 -15.57
C GLN A 231 -7.45 3.00 -14.72
N PHE A 232 -6.11 3.02 -14.70
CA PHE A 232 -5.31 2.16 -13.83
C PHE A 232 -5.73 2.30 -12.37
N LEU A 233 -5.89 3.53 -11.88
CA LEU A 233 -6.30 3.75 -10.49
C LEU A 233 -7.71 3.20 -10.22
N ALA A 234 -8.67 3.43 -11.12
CA ALA A 234 -10.02 2.86 -10.97
C ALA A 234 -10.01 1.32 -10.96
N VAL A 235 -9.22 0.70 -11.84
CA VAL A 235 -9.04 -0.76 -11.89
C VAL A 235 -8.39 -1.27 -10.61
N TYR A 236 -7.31 -0.64 -10.14
CA TYR A 236 -6.59 -1.06 -8.93
C TYR A 236 -7.48 -0.98 -7.68
N LEU A 237 -8.23 0.12 -7.51
CA LEU A 237 -9.12 0.30 -6.35
C LEU A 237 -10.33 -0.66 -6.42
N SER A 238 -10.92 -0.84 -7.59
CA SER A 238 -12.03 -1.79 -7.81
C SER A 238 -11.57 -3.23 -7.59
N ALA A 239 -10.38 -3.58 -8.07
CA ALA A 239 -9.77 -4.89 -7.85
C ALA A 239 -9.58 -5.18 -6.37
N GLY A 240 -9.17 -4.20 -5.57
CA GLY A 240 -9.05 -4.34 -4.12
C GLY A 240 -10.36 -4.75 -3.45
N VAL A 241 -11.47 -4.06 -3.76
CA VAL A 241 -12.78 -4.39 -3.17
C VAL A 241 -13.40 -5.67 -3.75
N ILE A 242 -13.12 -6.02 -5.01
CA ILE A 242 -13.57 -7.28 -5.64
C ILE A 242 -12.80 -8.48 -5.06
N ALA A 243 -11.49 -8.33 -4.84
CA ALA A 243 -10.69 -9.33 -4.16
C ALA A 243 -11.20 -9.56 -2.72
N SER A 244 -11.45 -8.47 -1.98
CA SER A 244 -12.04 -8.55 -0.64
C SER A 244 -13.42 -9.22 -0.65
N LEU A 245 -14.28 -8.93 -1.65
CA LEU A 245 -15.57 -9.61 -1.81
C LEU A 245 -15.39 -11.11 -2.05
N SER A 246 -14.42 -11.50 -2.89
CA SER A 246 -14.13 -12.91 -3.18
C SER A 246 -13.69 -13.66 -1.92
N SER A 247 -12.86 -13.04 -1.08
CA SER A 247 -12.51 -13.56 0.25
C SER A 247 -13.72 -13.70 1.18
N VAL A 248 -14.59 -12.68 1.23
CA VAL A 248 -15.83 -12.70 2.04
C VAL A 248 -16.74 -13.85 1.60
N LEU A 249 -16.96 -14.01 0.29
CA LEU A 249 -17.79 -15.08 -0.27
C LEU A 249 -17.20 -16.45 0.03
N TYR A 250 -15.91 -16.65 -0.22
CA TYR A 250 -15.23 -17.91 0.05
C TYR A 250 -15.33 -18.29 1.54
N LYS A 251 -15.08 -17.35 2.46
CA LYS A 251 -15.18 -17.58 3.90
C LYS A 251 -16.61 -17.85 4.36
N ALA A 252 -17.60 -17.21 3.74
CA ALA A 252 -19.02 -17.49 4.00
C ALA A 252 -19.40 -18.91 3.55
N LEU A 253 -18.93 -19.34 2.37
CA LEU A 253 -19.22 -20.66 1.80
C LEU A 253 -18.50 -21.80 2.52
N THR A 254 -17.28 -21.57 2.98
CA THR A 254 -16.43 -22.59 3.64
C THR A 254 -16.52 -22.55 5.17
N LEU A 255 -17.35 -21.66 5.74
CA LEU A 255 -17.49 -21.43 7.18
C LEU A 255 -16.14 -21.15 7.88
N GLN A 256 -15.21 -20.52 7.16
CA GLN A 256 -13.89 -20.18 7.68
C GLN A 256 -13.87 -18.79 8.29
N ALA A 257 -13.33 -18.68 9.51
CA ALA A 257 -12.98 -17.40 10.11
C ALA A 257 -11.57 -16.98 9.69
N GLY A 258 -11.35 -15.68 9.52
CA GLY A 258 -10.01 -15.17 9.23
C GLY A 258 -10.00 -13.72 8.75
N LEU A 259 -9.02 -12.96 9.25
CA LEU A 259 -8.76 -11.60 8.79
C LEU A 259 -8.04 -11.64 7.45
N SER A 260 -8.37 -10.70 6.58
CA SER A 260 -7.65 -10.48 5.33
C SER A 260 -7.13 -9.04 5.25
N LEU A 261 -5.91 -8.89 4.80
CA LEU A 261 -5.27 -7.60 4.55
C LEU A 261 -4.13 -7.78 3.55
N GLY A 262 -3.86 -6.75 2.76
CA GLY A 262 -2.80 -6.73 1.77
C GLY A 262 -3.26 -6.16 0.44
N ALA A 263 -2.31 -5.56 -0.28
CA ALA A 263 -2.52 -5.10 -1.65
C ALA A 263 -2.59 -6.26 -2.66
N SER A 264 -2.28 -7.49 -2.23
CA SER A 264 -2.02 -8.63 -3.11
C SER A 264 -3.19 -8.94 -4.05
N GLY A 265 -4.45 -8.86 -3.60
CA GLY A 265 -5.60 -9.05 -4.48
C GLY A 265 -5.68 -8.02 -5.63
N ALA A 266 -5.44 -6.74 -5.33
CA ALA A 266 -5.38 -5.69 -6.36
C ALA A 266 -4.17 -5.87 -7.29
N ILE A 267 -3.03 -6.28 -6.73
CA ILE A 267 -1.81 -6.59 -7.49
C ILE A 267 -2.03 -7.79 -8.41
N MET A 268 -2.77 -8.82 -7.97
CA MET A 268 -3.13 -9.97 -8.78
C MET A 268 -3.98 -9.57 -9.98
N ALA A 269 -4.85 -8.56 -9.85
CA ALA A 269 -5.57 -8.01 -11.01
C ALA A 269 -4.63 -7.31 -12.00
N VAL A 270 -3.70 -6.48 -11.51
CA VAL A 270 -2.70 -5.80 -12.36
C VAL A 270 -1.82 -6.83 -13.06
N LEU A 271 -1.33 -7.84 -12.34
CA LEU A 271 -0.52 -8.92 -12.87
C LEU A 271 -1.29 -9.71 -13.94
N ALA A 272 -2.52 -10.14 -13.64
CA ALA A 272 -3.34 -10.88 -14.59
C ALA A 272 -3.64 -10.07 -15.85
N TYR A 273 -3.95 -8.78 -15.70
CA TYR A 273 -4.16 -7.87 -16.83
C TYR A 273 -2.91 -7.79 -17.72
N VAL A 274 -1.74 -7.49 -17.15
CA VAL A 274 -0.51 -7.34 -17.93
C VAL A 274 -0.08 -8.66 -18.57
N CYS A 275 -0.16 -9.78 -17.82
CA CYS A 275 0.19 -11.10 -18.36
C CYS A 275 -0.75 -11.56 -19.47
N ALA A 276 -2.03 -11.17 -19.45
CA ALA A 276 -2.97 -11.45 -20.53
C ALA A 276 -2.69 -10.60 -21.78
N GLN A 277 -2.32 -9.33 -21.60
CA GLN A 277 -2.02 -8.42 -22.71
C GLN A 277 -0.67 -8.70 -23.37
N TYR A 278 0.31 -9.20 -22.60
CA TYR A 278 1.67 -9.45 -23.08
C TYR A 278 2.16 -10.86 -22.71
N PRO A 279 1.48 -11.93 -23.18
CA PRO A 279 1.68 -13.30 -22.70
C PRO A 279 3.08 -13.86 -22.98
N ASP A 280 3.74 -13.40 -24.04
CA ASP A 280 5.06 -13.86 -24.46
C ASP A 280 6.22 -13.15 -23.75
N THR A 281 5.91 -12.14 -22.92
CA THR A 281 6.93 -11.42 -22.14
C THR A 281 7.63 -12.39 -21.19
N GLN A 282 8.95 -12.43 -21.26
CA GLN A 282 9.76 -13.24 -20.37
C GLN A 282 9.90 -12.55 -19.02
N LEU A 283 9.38 -13.19 -17.98
CA LEU A 283 9.52 -12.78 -16.59
C LEU A 283 10.64 -13.58 -15.93
N SER A 284 11.36 -12.96 -15.00
CA SER A 284 12.37 -13.61 -14.19
C SER A 284 11.94 -13.65 -12.73
N ILE A 285 12.34 -14.70 -12.02
CA ILE A 285 12.16 -14.77 -10.56
C ILE A 285 13.12 -13.79 -9.89
N LEU A 286 12.63 -13.08 -8.87
CA LEU A 286 13.47 -12.24 -8.02
C LEU A 286 14.63 -13.08 -7.44
N PHE A 287 15.87 -12.65 -7.69
CA PHE A 287 17.14 -13.33 -7.34
C PHE A 287 17.57 -14.52 -8.21
N LEU A 288 16.78 -14.97 -9.18
CA LEU A 288 17.19 -16.00 -10.15
C LEU A 288 16.95 -15.51 -11.59
N PRO A 289 17.69 -14.48 -12.06
CA PRO A 289 17.49 -13.88 -13.38
C PRO A 289 17.76 -14.84 -14.55
N MET A 290 18.47 -15.94 -14.30
CA MET A 290 18.77 -16.97 -15.31
C MET A 290 17.56 -17.85 -15.66
N VAL A 291 16.56 -17.90 -14.78
CA VAL A 291 15.33 -18.66 -15.01
C VAL A 291 14.27 -17.68 -15.50
N THR A 292 13.86 -17.84 -16.75
CA THR A 292 12.80 -17.05 -17.37
C THR A 292 11.64 -17.95 -17.77
N PHE A 293 10.44 -17.40 -17.71
CA PHE A 293 9.21 -18.04 -18.19
C PHE A 293 8.28 -17.00 -18.78
N SER A 294 7.38 -17.44 -19.66
CA SER A 294 6.41 -16.54 -20.27
C SER A 294 5.38 -16.04 -19.24
N ALA A 295 5.01 -14.77 -19.34
CA ALA A 295 4.01 -14.13 -18.48
C ALA A 295 2.67 -14.88 -18.49
N GLY A 296 2.27 -15.40 -19.66
CA GLY A 296 1.09 -16.24 -19.82
C GLY A 296 1.17 -17.55 -19.02
N SER A 297 2.35 -18.16 -18.91
CA SER A 297 2.55 -19.35 -18.06
C SER A 297 2.54 -18.98 -16.58
N ALA A 298 3.16 -17.84 -16.23
CA ALA A 298 3.22 -17.33 -14.86
C ALA A 298 1.82 -17.18 -14.26
N ILE A 299 0.92 -16.49 -14.96
CA ILE A 299 -0.43 -16.25 -14.44
C ILE A 299 -1.24 -17.54 -14.29
N LYS A 300 -1.10 -18.49 -15.23
CA LYS A 300 -1.76 -19.82 -15.14
C LYS A 300 -1.28 -20.59 -13.92
N VAL A 301 0.02 -20.62 -13.67
CA VAL A 301 0.60 -21.31 -12.51
C VAL A 301 0.16 -20.65 -11.20
N ILE A 302 0.23 -19.32 -11.09
CA ILE A 302 -0.17 -18.61 -9.88
C ILE A 302 -1.66 -18.84 -9.59
N MET A 303 -2.54 -18.69 -10.58
CA MET A 303 -3.96 -18.96 -10.42
C MET A 303 -4.24 -20.43 -10.08
N GLY A 304 -3.50 -21.37 -10.65
CA GLY A 304 -3.59 -22.79 -10.31
C GLY A 304 -3.22 -23.07 -8.85
N ILE A 305 -2.16 -22.43 -8.35
CA ILE A 305 -1.75 -22.51 -6.94
C ILE A 305 -2.81 -21.91 -6.01
N ASP A 306 -3.37 -20.75 -6.35
CA ASP A 306 -4.43 -20.14 -5.54
C ASP A 306 -5.73 -20.97 -5.56
N LEU A 307 -6.08 -21.56 -6.71
CA LEU A 307 -7.21 -22.48 -6.79
C LEU A 307 -6.99 -23.72 -5.93
N ALA A 308 -5.81 -24.33 -6.01
CA ALA A 308 -5.44 -25.46 -5.15
C ALA A 308 -5.47 -25.06 -3.67
N GLY A 309 -4.97 -23.86 -3.34
CA GLY A 309 -5.03 -23.31 -1.98
C GLY A 309 -6.45 -23.14 -1.45
N CYS A 310 -7.40 -22.73 -2.30
CA CYS A 310 -8.83 -22.66 -1.95
C CYS A 310 -9.42 -24.07 -1.75
N ILE A 311 -9.13 -25.02 -2.63
CA ILE A 311 -9.68 -26.39 -2.55
C ILE A 311 -9.12 -27.15 -1.34
N MET A 312 -7.82 -27.00 -1.08
CA MET A 312 -7.11 -27.66 0.02
C MET A 312 -7.20 -26.92 1.36
N GLY A 313 -7.81 -25.73 1.39
CA GLY A 313 -8.02 -24.94 2.61
C GLY A 313 -6.74 -24.37 3.22
N TRP A 314 -5.74 -24.02 2.40
CA TRP A 314 -4.51 -23.38 2.86
C TRP A 314 -4.78 -21.98 3.43
N LYS A 315 -4.07 -21.62 4.51
CA LYS A 315 -4.32 -20.38 5.27
C LYS A 315 -3.14 -19.39 5.27
N PHE A 316 -2.05 -19.72 4.57
CA PHE A 316 -0.87 -18.84 4.50
C PHE A 316 -1.15 -17.55 3.71
N PHE A 317 -2.01 -17.62 2.71
CA PHE A 317 -2.43 -16.50 1.88
C PHE A 317 -3.95 -16.45 1.74
N ASP A 318 -4.48 -15.28 1.38
CA ASP A 318 -5.88 -15.15 0.98
C ASP A 318 -6.05 -15.54 -0.49
N HIS A 319 -6.02 -16.85 -0.74
CA HIS A 319 -6.09 -17.43 -2.08
C HIS A 319 -7.36 -17.01 -2.84
N ALA A 320 -8.49 -16.87 -2.13
CA ALA A 320 -9.74 -16.43 -2.73
C ALA A 320 -9.69 -14.95 -3.14
N ALA A 321 -9.05 -14.09 -2.36
CA ALA A 321 -8.80 -12.70 -2.75
C ALA A 321 -7.90 -12.62 -3.98
N HIS A 322 -6.83 -13.42 -4.02
CA HIS A 322 -5.92 -13.46 -5.18
C HIS A 322 -6.65 -13.90 -6.45
N LEU A 323 -7.42 -14.99 -6.37
CA LEU A 323 -8.17 -15.52 -7.51
C LEU A 323 -9.24 -14.52 -7.99
N GLY A 324 -9.97 -13.89 -7.06
CA GLY A 324 -10.96 -12.86 -7.38
C GLY A 324 -10.34 -11.64 -8.07
N GLY A 325 -9.19 -11.17 -7.58
CA GLY A 325 -8.41 -10.12 -8.21
C GLY A 325 -7.94 -10.52 -9.62
N ALA A 326 -7.35 -11.71 -9.76
CA ALA A 326 -6.86 -12.20 -11.05
C ALA A 326 -7.99 -12.34 -12.08
N ILE A 327 -9.14 -12.90 -11.70
CA ILE A 327 -10.33 -13.00 -12.57
C ILE A 327 -10.80 -11.61 -13.01
N PHE A 328 -10.86 -10.63 -12.10
CA PHE A 328 -11.20 -9.27 -12.48
C PHE A 328 -10.17 -8.63 -13.43
N GLY A 329 -8.89 -8.87 -13.21
CA GLY A 329 -7.81 -8.43 -14.11
C GLY A 329 -7.93 -9.02 -15.52
N LEU A 330 -8.20 -10.33 -15.63
CA LEU A 330 -8.46 -11.00 -16.90
C LEU A 330 -9.71 -10.44 -17.57
N PHE A 331 -10.81 -10.28 -16.82
CA PHE A 331 -12.02 -9.64 -17.32
C PHE A 331 -11.73 -8.26 -17.90
N TRP A 332 -10.92 -7.45 -17.22
CA TRP A 332 -10.54 -6.13 -17.70
C TRP A 332 -9.64 -6.18 -18.94
N ALA A 333 -8.78 -7.20 -19.07
CA ALA A 333 -7.95 -7.38 -20.26
C ALA A 333 -8.79 -7.61 -21.51
N PHE A 334 -9.83 -8.44 -21.42
CA PHE A 334 -10.67 -8.79 -22.57
C PHE A 334 -11.80 -7.80 -22.85
N TYR A 335 -12.39 -7.19 -21.82
CA TYR A 335 -13.61 -6.36 -21.97
C TYR A 335 -13.46 -4.93 -21.45
N GLY A 336 -12.39 -4.64 -20.70
CA GLY A 336 -12.24 -3.37 -19.98
C GLY A 336 -12.11 -2.16 -20.89
N MET A 337 -11.53 -2.31 -22.08
CA MET A 337 -11.41 -1.21 -23.05
C MET A 337 -12.77 -0.76 -23.56
N ASP A 338 -13.61 -1.69 -23.99
CA ASP A 338 -14.96 -1.38 -24.48
C ASP A 338 -15.83 -0.76 -23.38
N LEU A 339 -15.71 -1.28 -22.15
CA LEU A 339 -16.41 -0.72 -20.99
C LEU A 339 -15.93 0.70 -20.67
N TRP A 340 -14.63 0.96 -20.75
CA TRP A 340 -14.07 2.27 -20.50
C TRP A 340 -14.55 3.31 -21.53
N GLN A 341 -14.74 2.92 -22.79
CA GLN A 341 -15.30 3.81 -23.82
C GLN A 341 -16.75 4.22 -23.53
N LYS A 342 -17.53 3.41 -22.80
CA LYS A 342 -18.90 3.76 -22.41
C LYS A 342 -18.99 4.93 -21.41
N ARG A 343 -17.85 5.45 -20.91
CA ARG A 343 -17.82 6.65 -20.06
C ARG A 343 -18.09 7.95 -20.82
N VAL A 344 -18.01 7.95 -22.16
CA VAL A 344 -18.10 9.16 -22.99
C VAL A 344 -19.39 9.96 -22.75
N PRO A 345 -20.61 9.39 -22.68
CA PRO A 345 -21.82 10.16 -22.38
C PRO A 345 -21.75 10.88 -21.03
N PHE A 346 -21.20 10.22 -20.00
CA PHE A 346 -21.00 10.83 -18.68
C PHE A 346 -19.94 11.94 -18.72
N LEU A 347 -18.86 11.74 -19.47
CA LEU A 347 -17.81 12.75 -19.70
C LEU A 347 -18.39 14.00 -20.38
N THR A 348 -19.24 13.83 -21.38
CA THR A 348 -19.94 14.94 -22.06
C THR A 348 -20.88 15.67 -21.11
N MET A 349 -21.71 14.93 -20.36
CA MET A 349 -22.59 15.52 -19.34
C MET A 349 -21.79 16.34 -18.31
N TYR A 350 -20.66 15.80 -17.82
CA TYR A 350 -19.78 16.51 -16.89
C TYR A 350 -19.15 17.75 -17.53
N HIS A 351 -18.70 17.65 -18.78
CA HIS A 351 -18.15 18.77 -19.54
C HIS A 351 -19.15 19.92 -19.67
N ASP A 352 -20.40 19.62 -20.02
CA ASP A 352 -21.45 20.63 -20.19
C ASP A 352 -21.82 21.28 -18.86
N TRP A 353 -21.97 20.49 -17.80
CA TRP A 353 -22.13 21.02 -16.44
C TRP A 353 -20.97 21.93 -16.04
N ARG A 354 -19.73 21.53 -16.36
CA ARG A 354 -18.55 22.30 -15.99
C ARG A 354 -18.45 23.62 -16.75
N LYS A 355 -18.96 23.73 -17.97
CA LYS A 355 -19.04 25.00 -18.72
C LYS A 355 -19.99 26.02 -18.09
N THR A 356 -21.02 25.55 -17.38
CA THR A 356 -22.02 26.43 -16.73
C THR A 356 -21.52 27.08 -15.43
N LYS A 357 -20.32 26.69 -14.96
CA LYS A 357 -19.67 27.20 -13.74
C LYS A 357 -18.34 27.85 -14.07
#